data_AF-A0A3Q0RYH7-F1
#
_entry.id   AF-A0A3Q0RYH7-F1
#
_cell.length_a   1.000
_cell.length_b   1.000
_cell.length_c   1.000
_cell.angle_alpha   90.00
_cell.angle_beta   90.00
_cell.angle_gamma   90.00
#
_symmetry.space_group_name_H-M   'P 1'
#
loop_
_entity.id
_entity.type
_entity.pdbx_description
1 polymer ?
#
loop_
_entity_poly.entity_id
_entity_poly.type
_entity_poly.pdbx_seq_one_letter_code
_entity_poly.pdbx_strand_id
1 'polypeptide(L)'
;MVESQGCVHREGVYRWFSSLTSAQRAEFLCGLLDLCVPIELRFLGSCLEDLARKDYHSLRDAEIKANNPTDLSGLTNITDEVVRSKLLVSLALLGSDNREAAGVLYRTLTHIDTVINNYGLALNDGRTEEQFLLLFTMASNHPAFSFHQKQVLRQQLSQIQDILQVRKCTNNSFTVRKLVCGRNYQCI
;
A
#
# COMPACT_ATOMS: atom_id res chain seq x y z
N MET A 1 -33.48 -8.64 25.07
CA MET A 1 -32.84 -7.63 24.20
C MET A 1 -32.13 -8.39 23.10
N VAL A 2 -32.76 -8.50 21.92
CA VAL A 2 -32.14 -9.10 20.74
C VAL A 2 -31.48 -7.94 20.02
N GLU A 3 -30.15 -7.89 20.05
CA GLU A 3 -29.39 -6.91 19.28
C GLU A 3 -29.70 -7.10 17.80
N SER A 4 -30.19 -6.03 17.18
CA SER A 4 -30.50 -5.99 15.77
C SER A 4 -29.24 -6.26 14.97
N GLN A 5 -29.19 -7.43 14.33
CA GLN A 5 -28.25 -7.73 13.26
C GLN A 5 -28.44 -6.66 12.18
N GLY A 6 -27.58 -5.65 12.16
CA GLY A 6 -27.62 -4.58 11.18
C GLY A 6 -27.53 -5.19 9.79
N CYS A 7 -28.58 -5.06 9.00
CA CYS A 7 -28.59 -5.49 7.61
C CYS A 7 -27.57 -4.66 6.84
N VAL A 8 -26.35 -5.16 6.71
CA VAL A 8 -25.35 -4.56 5.83
C VAL A 8 -25.77 -4.89 4.40
N HIS A 9 -26.28 -3.90 3.68
CA HIS A 9 -26.75 -4.09 2.31
C HIS A 9 -25.54 -4.40 1.41
N ARG A 10 -25.52 -5.58 0.78
CA ARG A 10 -24.41 -6.05 -0.09
C ARG A 10 -23.94 -5.00 -1.10
N GLU A 11 -24.90 -4.33 -1.74
CA GLU A 11 -24.63 -3.25 -2.69
C GLU A 11 -23.90 -2.06 -2.06
N GLY A 12 -24.23 -1.72 -0.81
CA GLY A 12 -23.55 -0.66 -0.07
C GLY A 12 -22.09 -1.00 0.19
N VAL A 13 -21.80 -2.27 0.50
CA VAL A 13 -20.42 -2.76 0.69
C VAL A 13 -19.61 -2.64 -0.59
N TYR A 14 -20.17 -3.04 -1.74
CA TYR A 14 -19.46 -2.93 -3.01
C TYR A 14 -19.18 -1.49 -3.42
N ARG A 15 -20.14 -0.59 -3.23
CA ARG A 15 -19.93 0.85 -3.47
C ARG A 15 -18.86 1.43 -2.55
N TRP A 16 -18.92 1.11 -1.26
CA TRP A 16 -17.90 1.53 -0.30
C TRP A 16 -16.52 0.99 -0.69
N PHE A 17 -16.39 -0.31 -0.94
CA PHE A 17 -15.12 -0.95 -1.31
C PHE A 17 -14.53 -0.34 -2.59
N SER A 18 -15.39 0.00 -3.57
CA SER A 18 -14.97 0.64 -4.83
C SER A 18 -14.46 2.07 -4.62
N SER A 19 -14.88 2.75 -3.55
CA SER A 19 -14.42 4.10 -3.19
C SER A 19 -13.07 4.12 -2.44
N LEU A 20 -12.59 2.98 -1.96
CA LEU A 20 -11.32 2.86 -1.25
C LEU A 20 -10.12 3.03 -2.19
N THR A 21 -8.98 3.45 -1.67
CA THR A 21 -7.71 3.45 -2.42
C THR A 21 -7.19 2.03 -2.64
N SER A 22 -6.25 1.84 -3.57
CA SER A 22 -5.64 0.53 -3.83
C SER A 22 -5.01 -0.09 -2.58
N ALA A 23 -4.34 0.72 -1.74
CA ALA A 23 -3.76 0.26 -0.48
C ALA A 23 -4.83 -0.26 0.48
N GLN A 24 -5.90 0.53 0.68
CA GLN A 24 -7.00 0.16 1.57
C GLN A 24 -7.74 -1.09 1.10
N ARG A 25 -7.95 -1.25 -0.22
CA ARG A 25 -8.55 -2.48 -0.78
C ARG A 25 -7.68 -3.70 -0.51
N ALA A 26 -6.37 -3.60 -0.71
CA ALA A 26 -5.44 -4.70 -0.47
C ALA A 26 -5.42 -5.09 1.02
N GLU A 27 -5.30 -4.12 1.92
CA GLU A 27 -5.35 -4.33 3.38
C GLU A 27 -6.67 -4.99 3.80
N PHE A 28 -7.80 -4.47 3.33
CA PHE A 28 -9.12 -4.99 3.67
C PHE A 28 -9.31 -6.43 3.17
N LEU A 29 -8.89 -6.74 1.94
CA LEU A 29 -8.94 -8.09 1.40
C LEU A 29 -8.06 -9.05 2.20
N CYS A 30 -6.84 -8.66 2.57
CA CYS A 30 -5.99 -9.46 3.46
C CYS A 30 -6.69 -9.75 4.79
N GLY A 31 -7.30 -8.74 5.41
CA GLY A 31 -8.07 -8.89 6.64
C GLY A 31 -9.27 -9.84 6.50
N LEU A 32 -9.98 -9.81 5.37
CA LEU A 32 -11.07 -10.76 5.11
C LEU A 32 -10.55 -12.20 4.93
N LEU A 33 -9.45 -12.37 4.21
CA LEU A 33 -8.84 -13.68 3.99
C LEU A 33 -8.35 -14.30 5.31
N ASP A 34 -7.83 -13.50 6.24
CA ASP A 34 -7.41 -13.97 7.57
C ASP A 34 -8.58 -14.51 8.42
N LEU A 35 -9.84 -14.16 8.08
CA LEU A 35 -11.04 -14.67 8.74
C LEU A 35 -11.60 -15.96 8.10
N CYS A 36 -11.12 -16.34 6.92
CA CYS A 36 -11.58 -17.51 6.19
C CYS A 36 -11.00 -18.82 6.76
N VAL A 37 -11.77 -19.90 6.67
CA VAL A 37 -11.28 -21.24 7.02
C VAL A 37 -10.46 -21.86 5.87
N PRO A 38 -9.63 -22.90 6.11
CA PRO A 38 -8.72 -23.42 5.08
C PRO A 38 -9.37 -23.86 3.77
N ILE A 39 -10.58 -24.45 3.82
CA ILE A 39 -11.30 -24.88 2.60
C ILE A 39 -11.79 -23.69 1.77
N GLU A 40 -12.21 -22.61 2.42
CA GLU A 40 -12.62 -21.36 1.76
C GLU A 40 -11.42 -20.69 1.11
N LEU A 41 -10.28 -20.63 1.80
CA LEU A 41 -9.03 -20.11 1.25
C LEU A 41 -8.59 -20.88 0.01
N ARG A 42 -8.73 -22.21 0.00
CA ARG A 42 -8.42 -23.04 -1.19
C ARG A 42 -9.34 -22.74 -2.36
N PHE A 43 -10.63 -22.61 -2.10
CA PHE A 43 -11.60 -22.22 -3.13
C PHE A 43 -11.32 -20.81 -3.68
N LEU A 44 -11.10 -19.83 -2.80
CA LEU A 44 -10.79 -18.45 -3.18
C LEU A 44 -9.47 -18.37 -3.96
N GLY A 45 -8.46 -19.18 -3.60
CA GLY A 45 -7.22 -19.31 -4.37
C GLY A 45 -7.49 -19.68 -5.83
N SER A 46 -8.34 -20.70 -6.08
CA SER A 46 -8.71 -21.08 -7.45
C SER A 46 -9.45 -19.96 -8.20
N CYS A 47 -10.33 -19.21 -7.53
CA CYS A 47 -10.99 -18.06 -8.15
C CYS A 47 -10.00 -16.94 -8.51
N LEU A 48 -9.05 -16.65 -7.62
CA LEU A 48 -8.02 -15.63 -7.84
C LEU A 48 -7.07 -16.02 -8.99
N GLU A 49 -6.64 -17.29 -9.03
CA GLU A 49 -5.83 -17.82 -10.12
C GLU A 49 -6.55 -17.69 -11.47
N ASP A 50 -7.86 -17.97 -11.52
CA ASP A 50 -8.65 -17.84 -12.73
C ASP A 50 -8.75 -16.40 -13.23
N LEU A 51 -8.98 -15.46 -12.32
CA LEU A 51 -9.03 -14.03 -12.61
C LEU A 51 -7.67 -13.50 -13.09
N ALA A 52 -6.59 -13.91 -12.43
CA ALA A 52 -5.23 -13.44 -12.71
C ALA A 52 -4.60 -14.09 -13.94
N ARG A 53 -5.09 -15.26 -14.40
CA ARG A 53 -4.49 -16.04 -15.50
C ARG A 53 -4.25 -15.23 -16.78
N LYS A 54 -5.09 -14.22 -17.03
CA LYS A 54 -5.01 -13.37 -18.23
C LYS A 54 -3.69 -12.61 -18.36
N ASP A 55 -3.08 -12.28 -17.23
CA ASP A 55 -1.86 -11.46 -17.19
C ASP A 55 -0.58 -12.29 -16.99
N TYR A 56 -0.67 -13.63 -16.95
CA TYR A 56 0.47 -14.49 -16.66
C TYR A 56 1.59 -14.36 -17.69
N HIS A 57 1.23 -14.32 -18.98
CA HIS A 57 2.23 -14.22 -20.05
C HIS A 57 2.95 -12.87 -20.05
N SER A 58 2.24 -11.78 -19.76
CA SER A 58 2.83 -10.43 -19.75
C SER A 58 3.68 -10.18 -18.51
N LEU A 59 3.37 -10.82 -17.38
CA LEU A 59 4.07 -10.62 -16.11
C LEU A 59 5.19 -11.62 -15.84
N ARG A 60 5.33 -12.68 -16.66
CA ARG A 60 6.31 -13.76 -16.44
C ARG A 60 7.74 -13.27 -16.25
N ASP A 61 8.23 -12.36 -17.10
CA ASP A 61 9.60 -11.84 -16.97
C ASP A 61 9.78 -10.99 -15.71
N ALA A 62 8.74 -10.28 -15.29
CA ALA A 62 8.75 -9.50 -14.06
C ALA A 62 8.73 -10.41 -12.83
N GLU A 63 7.99 -11.52 -12.88
CA GLU A 63 7.94 -12.53 -11.82
C GLU A 63 9.29 -13.22 -11.63
N ILE A 64 9.99 -13.57 -12.72
CA ILE A 64 11.34 -14.15 -12.66
C ILE A 64 12.29 -13.19 -11.93
N LYS A 65 12.27 -11.90 -12.30
CA LYS A 65 13.09 -10.87 -11.65
C LYS A 65 12.70 -10.62 -10.19
N ALA A 66 11.40 -10.65 -9.89
CA ALA A 66 10.87 -10.47 -8.54
C ALA A 66 11.35 -11.57 -7.57
N ASN A 67 11.67 -12.75 -8.11
CA ASN A 67 12.13 -13.90 -7.34
C ASN A 67 13.65 -14.10 -7.38
N ASN A 68 14.40 -13.18 -8.00
CA ASN A 68 15.85 -13.20 -8.05
C ASN A 68 16.45 -12.09 -7.18
N PRO A 69 17.11 -12.42 -6.06
CA PRO A 69 17.74 -11.43 -5.16
C PRO A 69 18.74 -10.50 -5.85
N THR A 70 19.44 -10.99 -6.87
CA THR A 70 20.45 -10.21 -7.62
C THR A 70 19.78 -9.10 -8.43
N ASP A 71 18.70 -9.43 -9.14
CA ASP A 71 17.95 -8.45 -9.93
C ASP A 71 17.28 -7.40 -9.03
N LEU A 72 16.82 -7.80 -7.85
CA LEU A 72 16.22 -6.90 -6.85
C LEU A 72 17.25 -5.95 -6.21
N SER A 73 18.51 -6.38 -6.08
CA SER A 73 19.55 -5.56 -5.44
C SER A 73 19.83 -4.24 -6.16
N GLY A 74 19.49 -4.15 -7.45
CA GLY A 74 19.58 -2.92 -8.24
C GLY A 74 18.46 -1.90 -7.95
N LEU A 75 17.41 -2.27 -7.22
CA LEU A 75 16.28 -1.41 -6.87
C LEU A 75 16.53 -0.71 -5.54
N THR A 76 17.38 0.32 -5.52
CA THR A 76 17.83 0.99 -4.28
C THR A 76 17.11 2.30 -3.99
N ASN A 77 16.84 3.12 -5.01
CA ASN A 77 16.26 4.45 -4.83
C ASN A 77 14.73 4.43 -4.89
N ILE A 78 14.07 4.26 -3.75
CA ILE A 78 12.59 4.22 -3.65
C ILE A 78 11.90 5.55 -4.03
N THR A 79 12.64 6.66 -4.08
CA THR A 79 12.08 7.97 -4.48
C THR A 79 11.88 8.06 -6.00
N ASP A 80 12.64 7.31 -6.78
CA ASP A 80 12.50 7.23 -8.23
C ASP A 80 11.20 6.50 -8.62
N GLU A 81 10.40 7.11 -9.50
CA GLU A 81 9.09 6.58 -9.90
C GLU A 81 9.19 5.21 -10.60
N VAL A 82 10.23 5.01 -11.42
CA VAL A 82 10.43 3.78 -12.17
C VAL A 82 10.85 2.66 -11.23
N VAL A 83 11.78 2.93 -10.31
CA VAL A 83 12.20 1.96 -9.28
C VAL A 83 11.02 1.61 -8.38
N ARG A 84 10.23 2.59 -7.95
CA ARG A 84 9.05 2.36 -7.11
C ARG A 84 7.98 1.52 -7.81
N SER A 85 7.73 1.79 -9.08
CA SER A 85 6.81 0.98 -9.90
C SER A 85 7.30 -0.46 -10.03
N LYS A 86 8.61 -0.66 -10.24
CA LYS A 86 9.22 -2.00 -10.26
C LYS A 86 9.10 -2.70 -8.91
N LEU A 87 9.34 -2.01 -7.79
CA LEU A 87 9.20 -2.58 -6.45
C LEU A 87 7.76 -3.03 -6.14
N LEU A 88 6.76 -2.25 -6.58
CA LEU A 88 5.34 -2.65 -6.46
C LEU A 88 5.06 -3.95 -7.23
N VAL A 89 5.51 -4.02 -8.49
CA VAL A 89 5.37 -5.24 -9.30
C VAL A 89 6.14 -6.41 -8.69
N SER A 90 7.34 -6.18 -8.19
CA SER A 90 8.15 -7.20 -7.54
C SER A 90 7.48 -7.74 -6.27
N LEU A 91 6.87 -6.89 -5.44
CA LEU A 91 6.09 -7.35 -4.27
C LEU A 91 4.82 -8.10 -4.66
N ALA A 92 4.19 -7.74 -5.78
CA ALA A 92 2.99 -8.43 -6.27
C ALA A 92 3.28 -9.85 -6.77
N LEU A 93 4.47 -10.05 -7.34
CA LEU A 93 4.89 -11.29 -7.99
C LEU A 93 5.91 -12.09 -7.17
N LEU A 94 6.22 -11.65 -5.95
CA LEU A 94 7.16 -12.34 -5.07
C LEU A 94 6.54 -13.65 -4.58
N GLY A 95 7.28 -14.75 -4.70
CA GLY A 95 6.89 -16.05 -4.21
C GLY A 95 6.66 -16.03 -2.70
N SER A 96 5.60 -16.68 -2.23
CA SER A 96 5.16 -16.61 -0.83
C SER A 96 6.18 -17.14 0.18
N ASP A 97 7.12 -17.97 -0.25
CA ASP A 97 8.17 -18.62 0.53
C ASP A 97 9.58 -18.11 0.22
N ASN A 98 9.72 -17.17 -0.73
CA ASN A 98 11.02 -16.65 -1.17
C ASN A 98 11.57 -15.59 -0.19
N ARG A 99 12.05 -16.07 0.96
CA ARG A 99 12.58 -15.22 2.05
C ARG A 99 13.85 -14.47 1.67
N GLU A 100 14.63 -14.99 0.72
CA GLU A 100 15.88 -14.36 0.30
C GLU A 100 15.59 -13.07 -0.48
N ALA A 101 14.74 -13.16 -1.51
CA ALA A 101 14.27 -12.01 -2.27
C ALA A 101 13.50 -11.01 -1.38
N ALA A 102 12.63 -11.51 -0.48
CA ALA A 102 11.95 -10.68 0.51
C ALA A 102 12.95 -9.92 1.41
N GLY A 103 14.07 -10.55 1.79
CA GLY A 103 15.13 -9.92 2.57
C GLY A 103 15.82 -8.76 1.85
N VAL A 104 15.99 -8.85 0.53
CA VAL A 104 16.51 -7.74 -0.29
C VAL A 104 15.51 -6.58 -0.31
N LEU A 105 14.24 -6.87 -0.63
CA LEU A 105 13.17 -5.87 -0.64
C LEU A 105 13.00 -5.20 0.73
N TYR A 106 13.07 -5.99 1.82
CA TYR A 106 12.99 -5.45 3.18
C TYR A 106 14.09 -4.42 3.44
N ARG A 107 15.33 -4.74 3.08
CA ARG A 107 16.48 -3.82 3.25
C ARG A 107 16.30 -2.54 2.44
N THR A 108 15.84 -2.65 1.20
CA THR A 108 15.50 -1.49 0.36
C THR A 108 14.43 -0.61 1.02
N LEU A 109 13.36 -1.21 1.54
CA LEU A 109 12.22 -0.50 2.13
C LEU A 109 12.53 0.12 3.50
N THR A 110 13.50 -0.41 4.24
CA THR A 110 13.82 -0.01 5.62
C THR A 110 15.13 0.76 5.77
N HIS A 111 15.78 1.14 4.68
CA HIS A 111 17.01 1.91 4.76
C HIS A 111 16.74 3.30 5.41
N ILE A 112 17.22 3.45 6.65
CA ILE A 112 16.80 4.48 7.63
C ILE A 112 17.00 5.94 7.15
N ASP A 113 18.03 6.23 6.36
CA ASP A 113 18.36 7.61 5.95
C ASP A 113 17.43 8.18 4.87
N THR A 114 16.76 7.32 4.08
CA THR A 114 15.96 7.76 2.92
C THR A 114 14.47 7.86 3.21
N VAL A 115 13.96 7.09 4.16
CA VAL A 115 12.54 6.86 4.40
C VAL A 115 11.91 8.09 5.05
N ILE A 116 12.30 8.48 6.27
CA ILE A 116 11.62 9.54 7.04
C ILE A 116 11.88 10.94 6.46
N ASN A 117 13.12 11.24 6.07
CA ASN A 117 13.49 12.57 5.54
C ASN A 117 12.97 12.81 4.11
N ASN A 118 12.88 11.78 3.25
CA ASN A 118 12.37 11.97 1.89
C ASN A 118 10.87 11.79 1.75
N TYR A 119 10.14 11.08 2.63
CA TYR A 119 8.67 11.10 2.55
C TYR A 119 8.12 12.53 2.66
N GLY A 120 8.72 13.33 3.53
CA GLY A 120 8.46 14.76 3.65
C GLY A 120 8.68 15.59 2.36
N LEU A 121 9.50 15.13 1.41
CA LEU A 121 9.84 15.85 0.17
C LEU A 121 9.35 15.17 -1.11
N ALA A 122 9.13 13.85 -1.12
CA ALA A 122 8.75 13.05 -2.28
C ALA A 122 7.24 12.85 -2.38
N LEU A 123 6.51 12.94 -1.26
CA LEU A 123 5.04 12.88 -1.22
C LEU A 123 4.39 14.20 -1.69
N ASN A 124 4.98 14.91 -2.64
CA ASN A 124 4.42 16.21 -3.10
C ASN A 124 3.25 16.05 -4.07
N ASP A 125 3.08 14.85 -4.63
CA ASP A 125 2.01 14.50 -5.56
C ASP A 125 1.23 13.29 -5.02
N GLY A 126 -0.10 13.38 -5.08
CA GLY A 126 -1.01 12.37 -4.52
C GLY A 126 -0.78 10.97 -5.11
N ARG A 127 -0.32 10.89 -6.36
CA ARG A 127 0.05 9.61 -6.99
C ARG A 127 1.23 8.93 -6.29
N THR A 128 2.21 9.70 -5.83
CA THR A 128 3.36 9.16 -5.10
C THR A 128 2.95 8.70 -3.71
N GLU A 129 2.03 9.42 -3.05
CA GLU A 129 1.45 9.01 -1.77
C GLU A 129 0.77 7.64 -1.86
N GLU A 130 -0.11 7.45 -2.85
CA GLU A 130 -0.82 6.19 -3.04
C GLU A 130 0.13 5.01 -3.32
N GLN A 131 1.17 5.23 -4.10
CA GLN A 131 2.16 4.19 -4.39
C GLN A 131 2.94 3.78 -3.14
N PHE A 132 3.38 4.73 -2.31
CA PHE A 132 4.07 4.40 -1.06
C PHE A 132 3.16 3.67 -0.08
N LEU A 133 1.92 4.14 0.09
CA LEU A 133 0.95 3.46 0.94
C LEU A 133 0.71 2.03 0.47
N LEU A 134 0.52 1.82 -0.83
CA LEU A 134 0.34 0.48 -1.39
C LEU A 134 1.57 -0.40 -1.19
N LEU A 135 2.77 0.13 -1.45
CA LEU A 135 4.04 -0.58 -1.33
C LEU A 135 4.24 -1.14 0.09
N PHE A 136 4.08 -0.29 1.10
CA PHE A 136 4.21 -0.68 2.50
C PHE A 136 3.05 -1.56 2.98
N THR A 137 1.83 -1.35 2.46
CA THR A 137 0.69 -2.23 2.76
C THR A 137 0.91 -3.65 2.24
N MET A 138 1.39 -3.80 1.00
CA MET A 138 1.72 -5.10 0.44
C MET A 138 2.86 -5.75 1.21
N ALA A 139 3.98 -5.05 1.42
CA ALA A 139 5.14 -5.60 2.11
C ALA A 139 4.82 -6.04 3.55
N SER A 140 4.02 -5.27 4.29
CA SER A 140 3.64 -5.59 5.67
C SER A 140 2.66 -6.76 5.82
N ASN A 141 1.96 -7.15 4.75
CA ASN A 141 1.05 -8.29 4.74
C ASN A 141 1.64 -9.52 4.01
N HIS A 142 2.65 -9.32 3.17
CA HIS A 142 3.17 -10.35 2.26
C HIS A 142 3.79 -11.55 3.01
N PRO A 143 3.41 -12.80 2.70
CA PRO A 143 3.79 -14.01 3.45
C PRO A 143 5.30 -14.29 3.51
N ALA A 144 6.06 -13.91 2.48
CA ALA A 144 7.51 -14.14 2.43
C ALA A 144 8.32 -13.36 3.49
N PHE A 145 7.75 -12.29 4.05
CA PHE A 145 8.39 -11.54 5.12
C PHE A 145 8.16 -12.22 6.47
N SER A 146 9.19 -12.22 7.32
CA SER A 146 9.08 -12.70 8.69
C SER A 146 8.15 -11.81 9.52
N PHE A 147 7.63 -12.34 10.62
CA PHE A 147 6.80 -11.57 11.55
C PHE A 147 7.48 -10.26 11.98
N HIS A 148 8.77 -10.32 12.31
CA HIS A 148 9.55 -9.14 12.70
C HIS A 148 9.64 -8.11 11.56
N GLN A 149 9.94 -8.56 10.34
CA GLN A 149 10.00 -7.67 9.18
C GLN A 149 8.64 -6.99 8.93
N LYS A 150 7.54 -7.76 9.00
CA LYS A 150 6.19 -7.22 8.87
C LYS A 150 5.89 -6.17 9.93
N GLN A 151 6.27 -6.39 11.18
CA GLN A 151 6.04 -5.43 12.27
C GLN A 151 6.76 -4.11 12.03
N VAL A 152 8.02 -4.14 11.59
CA VAL A 152 8.78 -2.93 11.26
C VAL A 152 8.15 -2.20 10.08
N LEU A 153 7.76 -2.92 9.02
CA LEU A 153 7.09 -2.32 7.86
C LEU A 153 5.73 -1.69 8.23
N ARG A 154 4.97 -2.29 9.14
CA ARG A 154 3.72 -1.71 9.68
C ARG A 154 3.98 -0.41 10.45
N GLN A 155 5.06 -0.35 11.23
CA GLN A 155 5.45 0.88 11.93
C GLN A 155 5.80 1.99 10.93
N GLN A 156 6.54 1.66 9.86
CA GLN A 156 6.85 2.60 8.79
C GLN A 156 5.59 3.08 8.06
N LEU A 157 4.66 2.17 7.77
CA LEU A 157 3.37 2.53 7.17
C LEU A 157 2.58 3.52 8.04
N SER A 158 2.52 3.29 9.36
CA SER A 158 1.87 4.21 10.30
C SER A 158 2.51 5.59 10.27
N GLN A 159 3.84 5.67 10.28
CA GLN A 159 4.55 6.95 10.21
C GLN A 159 4.25 7.71 8.91
N ILE A 160 4.21 7.01 7.76
CA ILE A 160 3.82 7.61 6.48
C ILE A 160 2.39 8.16 6.57
N GLN A 161 1.44 7.40 7.11
CA GLN A 161 0.06 7.84 7.28
C GLN A 161 -0.05 9.06 8.19
N ASP A 162 0.70 9.10 9.30
CA ASP A 162 0.72 10.24 10.22
C ASP A 162 1.25 11.51 9.54
N ILE A 163 2.35 11.41 8.79
CA ILE A 163 2.91 12.53 8.01
C ILE A 163 1.87 13.06 7.02
N LEU A 164 1.16 12.17 6.32
CA LEU A 164 0.12 12.52 5.36
C LEU A 164 -1.09 13.18 6.05
N GLN A 165 -1.50 12.71 7.22
CA GLN A 165 -2.58 13.32 8.00
C GLN A 165 -2.22 14.73 8.47
N VAL A 166 -1.02 14.92 9.03
CA VAL A 166 -0.52 16.23 9.48
C VAL A 166 -0.53 17.24 8.33
N ARG A 167 -0.15 16.82 7.11
CA ARG A 167 -0.20 17.66 5.91
C ARG A 167 -1.60 18.07 5.49
N LYS A 168 -2.57 17.14 5.52
CA LYS A 168 -3.97 17.46 5.24
C LYS A 168 -4.51 18.50 6.23
N CYS A 169 -4.15 18.39 7.51
CA CYS A 169 -4.50 19.38 8.53
C CYS A 169 -3.84 20.74 8.32
N THR A 170 -2.54 20.77 7.98
CA THR A 170 -1.82 22.04 7.72
C THR A 170 -2.33 22.72 6.46
N ASN A 171 -2.55 22.01 5.35
CA ASN A 171 -3.12 22.59 4.13
C ASN A 171 -4.54 23.15 4.35
N ASN A 172 -5.38 22.49 5.16
CA ASN A 172 -6.68 23.04 5.54
C ASN A 172 -6.55 24.34 6.36
N SER A 173 -5.54 24.44 7.25
CA SER A 173 -5.31 25.66 8.02
C SER A 173 -4.86 26.86 7.16
N PHE A 174 -4.12 26.64 6.08
CA PHE A 174 -3.75 27.68 5.11
C PHE A 174 -4.93 28.11 4.22
N THR A 175 -5.80 27.18 3.81
CA THR A 175 -7.02 27.49 3.05
C THR A 175 -8.02 28.29 3.90
N VAL A 176 -8.17 27.94 5.18
CA VAL A 176 -8.98 28.73 6.13
C VAL A 176 -8.37 30.13 6.33
N ARG A 177 -7.04 30.27 6.45
CA ARG A 177 -6.39 31.59 6.54
C ARG A 177 -6.54 32.44 5.27
N LYS A 178 -6.51 31.85 4.06
CA LYS A 178 -6.77 32.57 2.81
C LYS A 178 -8.22 33.04 2.68
N LEU A 179 -9.19 32.28 3.20
CA LEU A 179 -10.60 32.71 3.25
C LEU A 179 -10.83 33.84 4.26
N VAL A 180 -10.08 33.87 5.37
CA VAL A 180 -10.19 34.94 6.38
C VAL A 180 -9.42 36.21 5.96
N CYS A 181 -8.34 36.09 5.19
CA CYS A 181 -7.51 37.24 4.76
C CYS A 181 -7.94 37.87 3.41
N GLY A 182 -9.04 37.41 2.80
CA GLY A 182 -9.60 37.92 1.54
C GLY A 182 -10.64 39.04 1.69
N ARG A 183 -10.93 39.52 2.91
CA ARG A 183 -11.80 40.68 3.13
C ARG A 183 -10.98 41.90 3.54
N ASN A 184 -10.22 42.47 2.60
CA ASN A 184 -9.71 43.82 2.76
C ASN A 184 -10.69 44.81 2.09
N TYR A 185 -11.27 45.64 2.96
CA TYR A 185 -11.57 47.06 2.79
C TYR A 185 -11.86 47.55 1.36
N GLN A 186 -13.11 47.95 1.15
CA GLN A 186 -13.39 49.06 0.25
C GLN A 186 -14.12 50.13 1.05
N CYS A 187 -13.37 51.18 1.38
CA CYS A 187 -13.89 52.47 1.78
C CYS A 187 -14.82 53.00 0.69
N ILE A 188 -16.08 53.30 1.04
CA ILE A 188 -16.68 54.65 0.96
C ILE A 188 -17.65 54.75 2.13
#